data_AF-A0A1G0CFB4-F1
#
_entry.id   AF-A0A1G0CFB4-F1
#
_cell.length_a   1.000
_cell.length_b   1.000
_cell.length_c   1.000
_cell.angle_alpha   90.00
_cell.angle_beta   90.00
_cell.angle_gamma   90.00
#
_symmetry.space_group_name_H-M   'P 1'
#
loop_
_entity.id
_entity.type
_entity.pdbx_description
1 polymer ?
#
loop_
_entity_poly.entity_id
_entity_poly.type
_entity_poly.pdbx_seq_one_letter_code
_entity_poly.pdbx_strand_id
1 'polypeptide(L)'
;MTEDELRIKKLRLEIDELAKSSWKKPAYLTIIVSAITVIISVGFGLVQYYKQVDQQNVQTIEKLEKERDNVKLEKHDAEIAKAQYELLIKDTEKAEIQQQLLVTNKQLESEKRQLGSLKKQLAGIKNLQEAIDKYNAYTISYAQGVIASPSGQRKIQEIADLESSAQKRHEIGLFAFNITKQAHSKTMEQIKDELNR
;
A
#
# COMPACT_ATOMS: atom_id res chain seq x y z
N MET A 1 49.63 -70.90 96.10
CA MET A 1 49.25 -70.30 94.81
C MET A 1 48.13 -71.17 94.24
N THR A 2 46.92 -70.62 94.12
CA THR A 2 45.72 -71.36 93.67
C THR A 2 45.63 -71.37 92.13
N GLU A 3 44.91 -72.34 91.57
CA GLU A 3 44.79 -72.54 90.11
C GLU A 3 44.29 -71.28 89.37
N ASP A 4 43.41 -70.52 90.02
CA ASP A 4 42.89 -69.24 89.51
C ASP A 4 43.95 -68.14 89.44
N GLU A 5 44.86 -68.07 90.41
CA GLU A 5 45.98 -67.12 90.37
C GLU A 5 46.91 -67.43 89.20
N LEU A 6 47.09 -68.71 88.87
CA LEU A 6 47.91 -69.19 87.75
C LEU A 6 47.28 -68.84 86.40
N ARG A 7 45.96 -69.01 86.27
CA ARG A 7 45.19 -68.62 85.06
C ARG A 7 45.20 -67.12 84.82
N ILE A 8 45.00 -66.32 85.88
CA ILE A 8 45.04 -64.85 85.77
C ILE A 8 46.44 -64.38 85.37
N LYS A 9 47.50 -65.01 85.89
CA LYS A 9 48.88 -64.69 85.50
C LYS A 9 49.15 -65.03 84.03
N LYS A 10 48.64 -66.16 83.55
CA LYS A 10 48.79 -66.59 82.15
C LYS A 10 48.03 -65.68 81.19
N LEU A 11 46.78 -65.32 81.51
CA LEU A 11 45.99 -64.37 80.71
C LEU A 11 46.61 -62.98 80.69
N ARG A 12 47.17 -62.52 81.82
CA ARG A 12 47.93 -61.25 81.85
C ARG A 12 49.18 -61.32 80.99
N LEU A 13 49.88 -62.45 80.96
CA LEU A 13 51.05 -62.65 80.09
C LEU A 13 50.66 -62.68 78.61
N GLU A 14 49.56 -63.34 78.23
CA GLU A 14 49.07 -63.37 76.85
C GLU A 14 48.56 -61.99 76.40
N ILE A 15 47.89 -61.24 77.28
CA ILE A 15 47.49 -59.85 77.02
C ILE A 15 48.72 -58.93 76.94
N ASP A 16 49.72 -59.08 77.82
CA ASP A 16 50.97 -58.33 77.73
C ASP A 16 51.79 -58.70 76.50
N GLU A 17 51.70 -59.93 76.00
CA GLU A 17 52.39 -60.40 74.79
C GLU A 17 51.70 -59.87 73.52
N LEU A 18 50.37 -59.78 73.53
CA LEU A 18 49.59 -59.10 72.48
C LEU A 18 49.74 -57.57 72.53
N ALA A 19 49.88 -56.99 73.73
CA ALA A 19 50.12 -55.56 73.95
C ALA A 19 51.60 -55.16 73.78
N LYS A 20 52.53 -56.13 73.84
CA LYS A 20 53.92 -56.00 73.38
C LYS A 20 53.94 -55.91 71.86
N SER A 21 53.53 -54.72 71.40
CA SER A 21 54.30 -54.00 70.39
C SER A 21 54.36 -54.68 69.02
N SER A 22 53.29 -55.35 68.60
CA SER A 22 53.05 -55.71 67.20
C SER A 22 53.01 -54.47 66.28
N TRP A 23 52.72 -53.29 66.84
CA TRP A 23 52.77 -51.98 66.18
C TRP A 23 54.17 -51.36 66.05
N LYS A 24 55.18 -51.84 66.79
CA LYS A 24 56.57 -51.34 66.65
C LYS A 24 57.44 -52.24 65.78
N LYS A 25 56.86 -53.27 65.14
CA LYS A 25 57.57 -54.01 64.09
C LYS A 25 57.51 -53.16 62.81
N PRO A 26 58.67 -52.80 62.22
CA PRO A 26 58.72 -51.89 61.08
C PRO A 26 57.83 -52.34 59.91
N ALA A 27 57.71 -53.66 59.69
CA ALA A 27 56.88 -54.22 58.62
C ALA A 27 55.38 -53.85 58.70
N TYR A 28 54.78 -53.79 59.88
CA TYR A 28 53.34 -53.51 60.03
C TYR A 28 53.02 -52.02 59.87
N LEU A 29 53.91 -51.15 60.35
CA LEU A 29 53.86 -49.72 60.09
C LEU A 29 53.97 -49.42 58.59
N THR A 30 54.86 -50.10 57.86
CA THR A 30 54.97 -49.96 56.40
C THR A 30 53.67 -50.34 55.70
N ILE A 31 53.03 -51.44 56.11
CA ILE A 31 51.76 -51.88 55.51
C ILE A 31 50.64 -50.87 55.77
N ILE A 32 50.46 -50.41 57.02
CA ILE A 32 49.41 -49.43 57.35
C ILE A 32 49.64 -48.11 56.63
N VAL A 33 50.87 -47.59 56.63
CA VAL A 33 51.20 -46.34 55.92
C VAL A 33 50.98 -46.50 54.42
N SER A 34 51.33 -47.65 53.84
CA SER A 34 51.07 -47.93 52.42
C SER A 34 49.56 -47.96 52.11
N ALA A 35 48.74 -48.59 52.96
CA ALA A 35 47.30 -48.65 52.78
C ALA A 35 46.64 -47.27 52.90
N ILE A 36 47.04 -46.46 53.89
CA ILE A 36 46.58 -45.08 54.05
C ILE A 36 47.02 -44.21 52.86
N THR A 37 48.25 -44.40 52.38
CA THR A 37 48.77 -43.68 51.20
C THR A 37 47.97 -44.02 49.95
N VAL A 38 47.62 -45.29 49.75
CA VAL A 38 46.76 -45.72 48.63
C VAL A 38 45.37 -45.09 48.74
N ILE A 39 44.73 -45.14 49.92
CA ILE A 39 43.40 -44.55 50.13
C ILE A 39 43.42 -43.03 49.87
N ILE A 40 44.44 -42.32 50.39
CA ILE A 40 44.62 -40.89 50.16
C ILE A 40 44.85 -40.60 48.67
N SER A 41 45.69 -41.39 47.99
CA SER A 41 45.97 -41.21 46.55
C SER A 41 44.74 -41.43 45.66
N VAL A 42 43.90 -42.42 45.99
CA VAL A 42 42.62 -42.66 45.31
C VAL A 42 41.64 -41.51 45.57
N GLY A 43 41.57 -41.03 46.82
CA GLY A 43 40.77 -39.86 47.18
C GLY A 43 41.18 -38.59 46.42
N PHE A 44 42.48 -38.30 46.33
CA PHE A 44 43.00 -37.19 45.51
C PHE A 44 42.70 -37.40 44.02
N GLY A 45 42.85 -38.61 43.48
CA GLY A 45 42.53 -38.93 42.09
C GLY A 45 41.05 -38.68 41.75
N LEU A 46 40.13 -39.10 42.62
CA LEU A 46 38.70 -38.84 42.47
C LEU A 46 38.37 -37.36 42.56
N VAL A 47 38.97 -36.62 43.50
CA VAL A 47 38.77 -35.16 43.61
C VAL A 47 39.26 -34.44 42.36
N GLN A 48 40.41 -34.83 41.80
CA GLN A 48 40.91 -34.27 40.54
C GLN A 48 40.01 -34.63 39.36
N TYR A 49 39.52 -35.87 39.29
CA TYR A 49 38.56 -36.31 38.28
C TYR A 49 37.26 -35.49 38.34
N TYR A 50 36.65 -35.33 39.52
CA TYR A 50 35.44 -34.52 39.67
C TYR A 50 35.67 -33.05 39.34
N LYS A 51 36.81 -32.47 39.73
CA LYS A 51 37.18 -31.11 39.31
C LYS A 51 37.30 -30.98 37.79
N GLN A 52 37.90 -31.96 37.13
CA GLN A 52 38.09 -31.96 35.69
C GLN A 52 36.75 -32.11 34.94
N VAL A 53 35.88 -33.01 35.40
CA VAL A 53 34.53 -33.17 34.85
C VAL A 53 33.69 -31.91 35.05
N ASP A 54 33.77 -31.29 36.22
CA ASP A 54 33.04 -30.05 36.51
C ASP A 54 33.52 -28.89 35.63
N GLN A 55 34.84 -28.74 35.44
CA GLN A 55 35.40 -27.76 34.51
C GLN A 55 34.96 -28.00 33.05
N GLN A 56 34.89 -29.25 32.59
CA GLN A 56 34.40 -29.58 31.25
C GLN A 56 32.90 -29.26 31.10
N ASN A 57 32.11 -29.55 32.12
CA ASN A 57 30.68 -29.23 32.12
C ASN A 57 30.45 -27.71 32.10
N VAL A 58 31.20 -26.94 32.89
CA VAL A 58 31.14 -25.47 32.88
C VAL A 58 31.48 -24.90 31.51
N GLN A 59 32.56 -25.38 30.86
CA GLN A 59 32.92 -24.94 29.51
C GLN A 59 31.86 -25.29 28.46
N THR A 60 31.24 -26.46 28.60
CA THR A 60 30.17 -26.90 27.70
C THR A 60 28.92 -26.04 27.86
N ILE A 61 28.54 -25.70 29.10
CA ILE A 61 27.42 -24.81 29.40
C ILE A 61 27.69 -23.41 28.83
N GLU A 62 28.89 -22.85 29.05
CA GLU A 62 29.27 -21.53 28.53
C GLU A 62 29.20 -21.48 26.99
N LYS A 63 29.63 -22.55 26.31
CA LYS A 63 29.53 -22.66 24.85
C LYS A 63 28.07 -22.71 24.39
N LEU A 64 27.22 -23.50 25.05
CA LEU A 64 25.79 -23.59 24.73
C LEU A 64 25.05 -22.28 24.98
N GLU A 65 25.43 -21.52 26.01
CA GLU A 65 24.87 -20.19 26.26
C GLU A 65 25.24 -19.20 25.17
N LYS A 66 26.51 -19.19 24.72
CA LYS A 66 26.96 -18.36 23.58
C LYS A 66 26.24 -18.73 22.28
N GLU A 67 26.11 -20.02 21.98
CA GLU A 67 25.36 -20.48 20.79
C GLU A 67 23.88 -20.07 20.86
N ARG A 68 23.24 -20.20 22.03
CA ARG A 68 21.86 -19.75 22.24
C ARG A 68 21.72 -18.24 22.02
N ASP A 69 22.64 -17.43 22.54
CA ASP A 69 22.58 -15.98 22.40
C ASP A 69 22.85 -15.54 20.95
N ASN A 70 23.74 -16.22 20.22
CA ASN A 70 23.91 -16.02 18.78
C ASN A 70 22.62 -16.33 18.00
N VAL A 71 21.95 -17.45 18.30
CA VAL A 71 20.67 -17.80 17.65
C VAL A 71 19.58 -16.76 17.94
N LYS A 72 19.53 -16.22 19.16
CA LYS A 72 18.59 -15.12 19.49
C LYS A 72 18.91 -13.85 18.71
N LEU A 73 20.20 -13.51 18.57
CA LEU A 73 20.65 -12.36 17.79
C LEU A 73 20.24 -12.51 16.32
N GLU A 74 20.53 -13.66 15.71
CA GLU A 74 20.14 -13.97 14.33
C GLU A 74 18.62 -13.89 14.12
N LYS A 75 17.84 -14.39 15.08
CA LYS A 75 16.37 -14.30 15.02
C LYS A 75 15.90 -12.84 15.08
N HIS A 76 16.49 -12.03 15.96
CA HIS A 76 16.17 -10.61 16.07
C HIS A 76 16.55 -9.84 14.80
N ASP A 77 17.70 -10.13 14.21
CA ASP A 77 18.13 -9.53 12.94
C ASP A 77 17.20 -9.93 11.78
N ALA A 78 16.73 -11.18 11.75
CA ALA A 78 15.73 -11.63 10.78
C ALA A 78 14.37 -10.93 10.96
N GLU A 79 13.93 -10.69 12.20
CA GLU A 79 12.72 -9.94 12.51
C GLU A 79 12.83 -8.47 12.08
N ILE A 80 13.98 -7.82 12.31
CA ILE A 80 14.26 -6.47 11.82
C ILE A 80 14.23 -6.43 10.29
N ALA A 81 14.91 -7.35 9.62
CA ALA A 81 14.94 -7.42 8.16
C ALA A 81 13.52 -7.58 7.59
N LYS A 82 12.72 -8.46 8.19
CA LYS A 82 11.31 -8.63 7.81
C LYS A 82 10.51 -7.33 7.96
N ALA A 83 10.64 -6.65 9.10
CA ALA A 83 9.96 -5.37 9.33
C ALA A 83 10.39 -4.29 8.33
N GLN A 84 11.67 -4.23 7.97
CA GLN A 84 12.18 -3.33 6.94
C GLN A 84 11.59 -3.63 5.55
N TYR A 85 11.48 -4.92 5.17
CA TYR A 85 10.83 -5.31 3.93
C TYR A 85 9.34 -4.93 3.91
N GLU A 86 8.61 -5.15 5.01
CA GLU A 86 7.20 -4.77 5.10
C GLU A 86 7.01 -3.24 4.99
N LEU A 87 7.91 -2.45 5.57
CA LEU A 87 7.91 -0.98 5.40
C LEU A 87 8.19 -0.57 3.95
N LEU A 88 9.17 -1.20 3.29
CA LEU A 88 9.50 -0.92 1.90
C LEU A 88 8.32 -1.21 0.95
N ILE A 89 7.60 -2.32 1.19
CA ILE A 89 6.39 -2.66 0.42
C ILE A 89 5.34 -1.57 0.60
N LYS A 90 5.06 -1.15 1.84
CA LYS A 90 4.08 -0.09 2.13
C LYS A 90 4.45 1.25 1.48
N ASP A 91 5.73 1.61 1.51
CA ASP A 91 6.21 2.84 0.88
C ASP A 91 6.08 2.78 -0.66
N THR A 92 6.32 1.61 -1.24
CA THR A 92 6.14 1.37 -2.69
C THR A 92 4.65 1.49 -3.07
N GLU A 93 3.76 0.80 -2.35
CA GLU A 93 2.30 0.89 -2.57
C GLU A 93 1.80 2.34 -2.43
N LYS A 94 2.29 3.07 -1.44
CA LYS A 94 1.96 4.49 -1.25
C LYS A 94 2.42 5.35 -2.43
N ALA A 95 3.63 5.11 -2.95
CA ALA A 95 4.14 5.82 -4.12
C ALA A 95 3.31 5.52 -5.37
N GLU A 96 2.93 4.26 -5.58
CA GLU A 96 2.05 3.86 -6.70
C GLU A 96 0.68 4.54 -6.61
N ILE A 97 0.05 4.56 -5.43
CA ILE A 97 -1.21 5.26 -5.20
C ILE A 97 -1.08 6.76 -5.48
N GLN A 98 0.01 7.40 -5.03
CA GLN A 98 0.26 8.81 -5.31
C GLN A 98 0.42 9.10 -6.80
N GLN A 99 1.10 8.21 -7.54
CA GLN A 99 1.29 8.33 -8.96
C GLN A 99 -0.04 8.15 -9.73
N GLN A 100 -0.84 7.16 -9.34
CA GLN A 100 -2.19 6.98 -9.87
C GLN A 100 -3.07 8.21 -9.61
N LEU A 101 -3.05 8.76 -8.39
CA LEU A 101 -3.80 9.97 -8.03
C LEU A 101 -3.38 11.17 -8.89
N LEU A 102 -2.08 11.33 -9.16
CA LEU A 102 -1.57 12.39 -10.03
C LEU A 102 -2.09 12.25 -11.47
N VAL A 103 -2.09 11.03 -12.02
CA VAL A 103 -2.61 10.75 -13.36
C VAL A 103 -4.12 11.03 -13.43
N THR A 104 -4.89 10.52 -12.46
CA THR A 104 -6.33 10.75 -12.36
C THR A 104 -6.66 12.24 -12.24
N ASN A 105 -5.92 13.00 -11.43
CA ASN A 105 -6.11 14.44 -11.31
C ASN A 105 -5.83 15.19 -12.63
N LYS A 106 -4.78 14.79 -13.36
CA LYS A 106 -4.50 15.38 -14.69
C LYS A 106 -5.62 15.09 -15.69
N GLN A 107 -6.16 13.87 -15.69
CA GLN A 107 -7.30 13.50 -16.53
C GLN A 107 -8.54 14.32 -16.17
N LEU A 108 -8.87 14.43 -14.87
CA LEU A 108 -10.00 15.22 -14.39
C LEU A 108 -9.91 16.70 -14.81
N GLU A 109 -8.73 17.30 -14.71
CA GLU A 109 -8.54 18.70 -15.14
C GLU A 109 -8.67 18.87 -16.66
N SER A 110 -8.24 17.88 -17.44
CA SER A 110 -8.48 17.86 -18.89
C SER A 110 -9.96 17.79 -19.22
N GLU A 111 -10.71 16.89 -18.57
CA GLU A 111 -12.15 16.75 -18.75
C GLU A 111 -12.92 18.01 -18.36
N LYS A 112 -12.54 18.67 -17.24
CA LYS A 112 -13.12 19.96 -16.86
C LYS A 112 -12.93 21.04 -17.92
N ARG A 113 -11.76 21.10 -18.56
CA ARG A 113 -11.49 22.04 -19.66
C ARG A 113 -12.36 21.72 -20.88
N GLN A 114 -12.47 20.44 -21.25
CA GLN A 114 -13.34 20.01 -22.34
C GLN A 114 -14.80 20.36 -22.08
N LEU A 115 -15.30 20.07 -20.87
CA LEU A 115 -16.65 20.44 -20.44
C LEU A 115 -16.88 21.96 -20.52
N GLY A 116 -15.90 22.76 -20.09
CA GLY A 116 -15.95 24.22 -20.22
C GLY A 116 -16.06 24.68 -21.66
N SER A 117 -15.31 24.06 -22.58
CA SER A 117 -15.37 24.34 -24.02
C SER A 117 -16.73 23.97 -24.61
N LEU A 118 -17.24 22.77 -24.31
CA LEU A 118 -18.55 22.31 -24.75
C LEU A 118 -19.68 23.22 -24.25
N LYS A 119 -19.61 23.70 -23.00
CA LYS A 119 -20.59 24.67 -22.48
C LYS A 119 -20.59 25.98 -23.27
N LYS A 120 -19.40 26.49 -23.64
CA LYS A 120 -19.29 27.70 -24.48
C LYS A 120 -19.85 27.47 -25.88
N GLN A 121 -19.55 26.32 -26.49
CA GLN A 121 -20.12 25.95 -27.79
C GLN A 121 -21.64 25.84 -27.73
N LEU A 122 -22.20 25.21 -26.69
CA LEU A 122 -23.64 25.11 -26.50
C LEU A 122 -24.30 26.48 -26.34
N ALA A 123 -23.69 27.39 -25.59
CA ALA A 123 -24.17 28.77 -25.49
C ALA A 123 -24.14 29.48 -26.85
N GLY A 124 -23.07 29.30 -27.63
CA GLY A 124 -22.99 29.82 -29.00
C GLY A 124 -24.09 29.28 -29.92
N ILE A 125 -24.38 27.98 -29.85
CA ILE A 125 -25.46 27.35 -30.62
C ILE A 125 -26.82 27.91 -30.22
N LYS A 126 -27.09 28.09 -28.91
CA LYS A 126 -28.33 28.70 -28.45
C LYS A 126 -28.51 30.12 -28.98
N ASN A 127 -27.46 30.94 -28.92
CA ASN A 127 -27.50 32.29 -29.47
C ASN A 127 -27.75 32.29 -30.99
N LEU A 128 -27.15 31.35 -31.73
CA LEU A 128 -27.41 31.19 -33.16
C LEU A 128 -28.86 30.76 -33.42
N GLN A 129 -29.42 29.87 -32.61
CA GLN A 129 -30.81 29.46 -32.73
C GLN A 129 -31.75 30.65 -32.51
N GLU A 130 -31.52 31.44 -31.46
CA GLU A 130 -32.31 32.66 -31.20
C GLU A 130 -32.22 33.67 -32.37
N ALA A 131 -31.03 33.82 -32.96
CA ALA A 131 -30.84 34.68 -34.13
C ALA A 131 -31.59 34.16 -35.36
N ILE A 132 -31.59 32.84 -35.59
CA ILE A 132 -32.36 32.19 -36.67
C ILE A 132 -33.86 32.38 -36.44
N ASP A 133 -34.34 32.19 -35.21
CA ASP A 133 -35.76 32.32 -34.88
C ASP A 133 -36.24 33.77 -35.10
N LYS A 134 -35.44 34.75 -34.66
CA LYS A 134 -35.69 36.17 -34.97
C LYS A 134 -35.72 36.43 -36.47
N TYR A 135 -34.70 35.96 -37.18
CA TYR A 135 -34.60 36.12 -38.64
C TYR A 135 -35.85 35.57 -39.35
N ASN A 136 -36.28 34.37 -38.98
CA ASN A 136 -37.46 33.73 -39.54
C ASN A 136 -38.74 34.50 -39.22
N ALA A 137 -38.91 34.94 -37.97
CA ALA A 137 -40.06 35.73 -37.54
C ALA A 137 -40.19 37.03 -38.35
N TYR A 138 -39.10 37.81 -38.46
CA TYR A 138 -39.09 39.04 -39.26
C TYR A 138 -39.35 38.79 -40.74
N THR A 139 -38.71 37.76 -41.31
CA THR A 139 -38.89 37.42 -42.73
C THR A 139 -40.35 37.09 -43.04
N ILE A 140 -41.00 36.30 -42.18
CA ILE A 140 -42.42 35.92 -42.31
C ILE A 140 -43.31 37.15 -42.15
N SER A 141 -43.12 37.96 -41.10
CA SER A 141 -43.92 39.16 -40.87
C SER A 141 -43.80 40.18 -42.00
N TYR A 142 -42.60 40.37 -42.55
CA TYR A 142 -42.39 41.23 -43.71
C TYR A 142 -43.14 40.70 -44.93
N ALA A 143 -42.99 39.41 -45.23
CA ALA A 143 -43.67 38.78 -46.37
C ALA A 143 -45.20 38.90 -46.25
N GLN A 144 -45.75 38.66 -45.07
CA GLN A 144 -47.18 38.86 -44.78
C GLN A 144 -47.60 40.32 -45.00
N GLY A 145 -46.79 41.28 -44.54
CA GLY A 145 -47.03 42.71 -44.75
C GLY A 145 -47.04 43.10 -46.23
N VAL A 146 -46.09 42.60 -47.03
CA VAL A 146 -46.06 42.85 -48.48
C VAL A 146 -47.27 42.25 -49.16
N ILE A 147 -47.62 41.00 -48.85
CA ILE A 147 -48.81 40.32 -49.40
C ILE A 147 -50.09 41.09 -49.05
N ALA A 148 -50.23 41.57 -47.82
CA ALA A 148 -51.40 42.32 -47.37
C ALA A 148 -51.45 43.77 -47.90
N SER A 149 -50.33 44.32 -48.36
CA SER A 149 -50.24 45.70 -48.84
C SER A 149 -51.09 45.94 -50.11
N PRO A 150 -51.58 47.16 -50.36
CA PRO A 150 -52.30 47.49 -51.60
C PRO A 150 -51.49 47.22 -52.88
N SER A 151 -50.16 47.35 -52.84
CA SER A 151 -49.29 47.00 -53.96
C SER A 151 -49.17 45.49 -54.15
N GLY A 152 -49.07 44.71 -53.05
CA GLY A 152 -49.02 43.26 -53.12
C GLY A 152 -50.34 42.66 -53.60
N GLN A 153 -51.46 43.15 -53.08
CA GLN A 153 -52.80 42.74 -53.53
C GLN A 153 -53.03 43.02 -55.02
N ARG A 154 -52.59 44.18 -55.52
CA ARG A 154 -52.62 44.46 -56.98
C ARG A 154 -51.80 43.45 -57.77
N LYS A 155 -50.56 43.16 -57.37
CA LYS A 155 -49.72 42.18 -58.08
C LYS A 155 -50.31 40.77 -58.02
N ILE A 156 -50.93 40.38 -56.91
CA ILE A 156 -51.64 39.10 -56.78
C ILE A 156 -52.83 39.04 -57.75
N GLN A 157 -53.60 40.13 -57.87
CA GLN A 157 -54.71 40.21 -58.82
C GLN A 157 -54.22 40.14 -60.26
N GLU A 158 -53.17 40.89 -60.63
CA GLU A 158 -52.53 40.82 -61.96
C GLU A 158 -52.12 39.39 -62.33
N ILE A 159 -51.56 38.63 -61.37
CA ILE A 159 -51.20 37.23 -61.56
C ILE A 159 -52.45 36.35 -61.69
N ALA A 160 -53.48 36.60 -60.88
CA ALA A 160 -54.74 35.86 -60.91
C ALA A 160 -55.46 36.01 -62.25
N ASP A 161 -55.37 37.19 -62.87
CA ASP A 161 -56.01 37.55 -64.12
C ASP A 161 -55.30 36.99 -65.38
N LEU A 162 -54.10 36.42 -65.25
CA LEU A 162 -53.43 35.74 -66.37
C LEU A 162 -54.26 34.57 -66.89
N GLU A 163 -54.24 34.30 -68.20
CA GLU A 163 -54.97 33.13 -68.74
C GLU A 163 -54.14 31.84 -68.67
N SER A 164 -52.83 31.93 -68.92
CA SER A 164 -51.95 30.75 -68.97
C SER A 164 -51.53 30.28 -67.58
N SER A 165 -51.82 29.02 -67.24
CA SER A 165 -51.35 28.40 -65.99
C SER A 165 -49.82 28.33 -65.89
N ALA A 166 -49.12 28.25 -67.02
CA ALA A 166 -47.65 28.28 -67.02
C ALA A 166 -47.11 29.66 -66.64
N GLN A 167 -47.72 30.73 -67.17
CA GLN A 167 -47.36 32.10 -66.83
C GLN A 167 -47.71 32.42 -65.36
N LYS A 168 -48.86 31.96 -64.85
CA LYS A 168 -49.20 32.09 -63.41
C LYS A 168 -48.13 31.50 -62.52
N ARG A 169 -47.71 30.26 -62.76
CA ARG A 169 -46.68 29.60 -61.95
C ARG A 169 -45.36 30.35 -61.99
N HIS A 170 -44.97 30.86 -63.16
CA HIS A 170 -43.74 31.65 -63.31
C HIS A 170 -43.80 32.95 -62.52
N GLU A 171 -44.87 33.73 -62.67
CA GLU A 171 -45.04 35.01 -61.97
C GLU A 171 -45.21 34.84 -60.45
N ILE A 172 -45.88 33.78 -59.99
CA ILE A 172 -45.93 33.41 -58.56
C ILE A 172 -44.51 33.16 -58.04
N GLY A 173 -43.70 32.41 -58.79
CA GLY A 173 -42.30 32.15 -58.44
C GLY A 173 -41.48 33.43 -58.35
N LEU A 174 -41.59 34.33 -59.34
CA LEU A 174 -40.92 35.63 -59.33
C LEU A 174 -41.36 36.51 -58.17
N PHE A 175 -42.67 36.57 -57.90
CA PHE A 175 -43.22 37.36 -56.82
C PHE A 175 -42.76 36.85 -55.45
N ALA A 176 -42.84 35.55 -55.22
CA ALA A 176 -42.35 34.92 -53.98
C ALA A 176 -40.84 35.14 -53.80
N PHE A 177 -40.04 34.92 -54.85
CA PHE A 177 -38.59 35.15 -54.82
C PHE A 177 -38.25 36.60 -54.47
N ASN A 178 -38.95 37.57 -55.08
CA ASN A 178 -38.72 38.98 -54.81
C ASN A 178 -39.11 39.37 -53.38
N ILE A 179 -40.22 38.85 -52.85
CA ILE A 179 -40.59 39.04 -51.45
C ILE A 179 -39.51 38.49 -50.52
N THR A 180 -39.08 37.24 -50.73
CA THR A 180 -38.05 36.61 -49.89
C THR A 180 -36.73 37.38 -49.94
N LYS A 181 -36.33 37.85 -51.12
CA LYS A 181 -35.11 38.67 -51.30
C LYS A 181 -35.19 39.99 -50.54
N GLN A 182 -36.32 40.69 -50.63
CA GLN A 182 -36.53 41.96 -49.92
C GLN A 182 -36.62 41.74 -48.41
N ALA A 183 -37.33 40.70 -47.98
CA ALA A 183 -37.45 40.29 -46.59
C ALA A 183 -36.06 40.03 -45.99
N HIS A 184 -35.23 39.21 -46.65
CA HIS A 184 -33.86 38.95 -46.25
C HIS A 184 -33.05 40.24 -46.10
N SER A 185 -33.07 41.12 -47.11
CA SER A 185 -32.34 42.38 -47.07
C SER A 185 -32.76 43.27 -45.90
N LYS A 186 -34.06 43.37 -45.63
CA LYS A 186 -34.61 44.20 -44.55
C LYS A 186 -34.33 43.60 -43.16
N THR A 187 -34.43 42.29 -43.03
CA THR A 187 -34.10 41.58 -41.79
C THR A 187 -32.61 41.71 -41.46
N MET A 188 -31.71 41.61 -42.44
CA MET A 188 -30.28 41.81 -42.22
C MET A 188 -29.95 43.25 -41.81
N GLU A 189 -30.66 44.24 -42.34
CA GLU A 189 -30.54 45.65 -41.94
C GLU A 189 -30.98 45.85 -40.47
N GLN A 190 -32.13 45.29 -40.07
CA GLN A 190 -32.60 45.35 -38.67
C GLN A 190 -31.67 44.63 -37.69
N ILE A 191 -31.20 43.42 -38.02
CA ILE A 191 -30.26 42.68 -37.17
C ILE A 191 -28.96 43.48 -36.99
N LYS A 192 -28.48 44.13 -38.05
CA LYS A 192 -27.29 44.99 -37.99
C LYS A 192 -27.52 46.21 -37.08
N ASP A 193 -28.69 46.84 -37.14
CA ASP A 193 -29.02 47.98 -36.29
C ASP A 193 -29.16 47.58 -34.81
N GLU A 194 -29.70 46.40 -34.52
CA GLU A 194 -29.79 45.86 -33.16
C GLU A 194 -28.42 45.51 -32.56
N LEU A 195 -27.46 45.04 -33.37
CA LEU A 195 -26.10 44.72 -32.92
C LEU A 195 -25.23 45.95 -32.64
N ASN A 196 -25.62 47.13 -33.14
CA ASN A 196 -24.87 48.39 -32.98
C ASN A 196 -25.48 49.33 -31.91
N ARG A 197 -26.51 48.90 -31.19
CA ARG A 197 -27.12 49.62 -30.05
C ARG A 197 -26.65 49.05 -28.73
#